data_AF-A0A7K5RC68-F1
#
_entry.id   AF-A0A7K5RC68-F1
#
_cell.length_a   1.000
_cell.length_b   1.000
_cell.length_c   1.000
_cell.angle_alpha   90.00
_cell.angle_beta   90.00
_cell.angle_gamma   90.00
#
_symmetry.space_group_name_H-M   'P 1'
#
loop_
_entity.id
_entity.type
_entity.pdbx_description
1 polymer ?
#
loop_
_entity_poly.entity_id
_entity_poly.type
_entity_poly.pdbx_seq_one_letter_code
_entity_poly.pdbx_strand_id
1 'polypeptide(L)' 'NEFPENISAAAEGLKSITLIPALGLNVHSLLKHQTLVLTLDAVAFLEQRLLWHDSRYSPLVPFSLPHRDLP' A
#
# COMPACT_ATOMS: atom_id res chain seq x y z
N ASN A 1 8.80 8.54 -1.87
CA ASN A 1 8.07 8.87 -0.63
C ASN A 1 8.64 8.06 0.50
N GLU A 2 9.49 8.70 1.28
CA GLU A 2 10.10 8.14 2.48
C GLU A 2 9.36 8.67 3.71
N PHE A 3 9.39 7.94 4.82
CA PHE A 3 8.74 8.41 6.05
C PHE A 3 9.49 9.61 6.62
N PRO A 4 8.79 10.64 7.13
CA PRO A 4 9.43 11.75 7.83
C PRO A 4 10.26 11.26 9.03
N GLU A 5 11.39 11.91 9.29
CA GLU A 5 12.33 11.51 10.36
C GLU A 5 11.65 11.42 11.74
N ASN A 6 10.82 12.41 12.08
CA ASN A 6 10.15 12.48 13.39
C ASN A 6 9.25 11.27 13.67
N ILE A 7 8.48 10.80 12.67
CA ILE A 7 7.58 9.66 12.88
C ILE A 7 8.37 8.35 12.91
N SER A 8 9.42 8.24 12.09
CA SER A 8 10.32 7.09 12.06
C SER A 8 11.01 6.90 13.41
N ALA A 9 11.61 7.96 13.94
CA ALA A 9 12.29 7.94 15.25
C ALA A 9 11.30 7.65 16.40
N ALA A 10 10.09 8.20 16.34
CA ALA A 10 9.07 7.93 17.36
C ALA A 10 8.57 6.47 17.34
N ALA A 11 8.42 5.88 16.14
CA ALA A 11 7.94 4.51 16.00
C ALA A 11 9.00 3.46 16.36
N GLU A 12 10.29 3.74 16.16
CA GLU A 12 11.38 2.81 16.44
C GLU A 12 11.41 2.33 17.91
N GLY A 13 11.01 3.19 18.85
CA GLY A 13 10.92 2.86 20.27
C GLY A 13 9.66 2.09 20.70
N LEU A 14 8.67 1.92 19.82
CA LEU A 14 7.33 1.44 20.17
C LEU A 14 7.00 0.10 19.51
N LYS A 15 6.80 -0.94 20.33
CA LYS A 15 6.46 -2.29 19.81
C LYS A 15 5.04 -2.43 19.27
N SER A 16 4.14 -1.53 19.66
CA SER A 16 2.72 -1.56 19.28
C SER A 16 2.40 -0.79 17.99
N ILE A 17 3.33 0.05 17.51
CA ILE A 17 3.14 0.87 16.32
C ILE A 17 4.12 0.37 15.25
N THR A 18 3.60 0.05 14.07
CA THR A 18 4.41 -0.37 12.93
C THR A 18 4.18 0.58 11.77
N LEU A 19 5.26 1.17 11.24
CA LEU A 19 5.23 1.93 9.99
C LEU A 19 5.45 1.00 8.81
N ILE A 20 4.53 1.01 7.84
CA ILE A 20 4.59 0.16 6.64
C ILE A 20 4.32 1.05 5.42
N PRO A 21 5.16 1.02 4.36
CA PRO A 21 4.86 1.72 3.13
C PRO A 21 3.58 1.17 2.49
N ALA A 22 2.81 1.98 1.76
CA ALA A 22 1.54 1.55 1.16
C ALA A 22 1.69 0.29 0.26
N LEU A 23 2.83 0.15 -0.42
CA LEU A 23 3.16 -1.03 -1.23
C LEU A 23 3.30 -2.33 -0.41
N GLY A 24 3.70 -2.24 0.86
CA GLY A 24 3.88 -3.38 1.76
C GLY A 24 2.64 -3.76 2.57
N LEU A 25 1.50 -3.08 2.34
CA LEU A 25 0.28 -3.34 3.07
C LEU A 25 -0.24 -4.76 2.78
N ASN A 26 -0.58 -5.50 3.83
CA ASN A 26 -1.07 -6.87 3.73
C ASN A 26 -2.11 -7.18 4.82
N VAL A 27 -3.00 -8.14 4.52
CA VAL A 27 -4.12 -8.51 5.41
C VAL A 27 -3.63 -9.03 6.76
N HIS A 28 -2.53 -9.78 6.80
CA HIS A 28 -1.99 -10.29 8.06
C HIS A 28 -1.64 -9.14 9.03
N SER A 29 -0.97 -8.11 8.54
CA SER A 29 -0.58 -6.94 9.32
C SER A 29 -1.77 -6.08 9.73
N LEU A 30 -2.81 -6.01 8.86
CA LEU A 30 -4.07 -5.33 9.16
C LEU A 30 -4.80 -5.99 10.34
N LEU A 31 -4.89 -7.32 10.36
CA LEU A 31 -5.57 -8.06 11.43
C LEU A 31 -4.75 -8.11 12.73
N LYS A 32 -3.42 -8.02 12.64
CA LYS A 32 -2.53 -7.99 13.80
C LYS A 32 -2.69 -6.72 14.65
N HIS A 33 -3.01 -5.59 14.03
CA HIS A 33 -3.18 -4.31 14.71
C HIS A 33 -4.66 -3.96 14.84
N GLN A 34 -5.04 -3.29 15.94
CA GLN A 34 -6.44 -2.91 16.17
C GLN A 34 -6.87 -1.70 15.32
N THR A 35 -5.92 -0.84 14.97
CA THR A 35 -6.17 0.43 14.29
C THR A 35 -5.26 0.56 13.08
N LEU A 36 -5.82 1.06 11.98
CA LEU A 36 -5.10 1.42 10.77
C LEU A 36 -5.18 2.93 10.56
N VAL A 37 -4.05 3.55 10.23
CA VAL A 37 -3.96 4.97 9.85
C VAL A 37 -3.40 5.05 8.44
N LEU A 38 -4.05 5.82 7.56
CA LEU A 38 -3.63 6.01 6.18
C LEU A 38 -3.47 7.50 5.89
N THR A 39 -2.45 7.85 5.10
CA THR A 39 -2.30 9.19 4.53
C THR A 39 -3.19 9.33 3.30
N LEU A 40 -3.52 10.56 2.90
CA LEU A 40 -4.31 10.81 1.69
C LEU A 40 -3.64 10.21 0.43
N ASP A 41 -2.32 10.33 0.31
CA ASP A 41 -1.56 9.74 -0.78
C ASP A 41 -1.65 8.21 -0.80
N ALA A 42 -1.62 7.58 0.38
CA ALA A 42 -1.77 6.12 0.49
C ALA A 42 -3.17 5.67 0.08
N VAL A 43 -4.21 6.43 0.44
CA VAL A 43 -5.60 6.15 0.01
C VAL A 43 -5.70 6.26 -1.51
N ALA A 44 -5.24 7.36 -2.11
CA ALA A 44 -5.28 7.55 -3.56
C ALA A 44 -4.51 6.45 -4.31
N PHE A 45 -3.34 6.05 -3.80
CA PHE A 45 -2.55 4.94 -4.35
C PHE A 45 -3.31 3.61 -4.29
N LEU A 46 -3.89 3.27 -3.13
CA LEU A 46 -4.63 2.02 -2.95
C LEU A 46 -5.89 1.98 -3.82
N GLU A 47 -6.64 3.08 -3.87
CA GLU A 47 -7.83 3.19 -4.72
C GLU A 47 -7.49 2.96 -6.19
N GLN A 48 -6.46 3.63 -6.72
CA GLN A 48 -6.04 3.46 -8.12
C GLN A 48 -5.68 2.00 -8.43
N ARG A 49 -4.93 1.33 -7.54
CA ARG A 49 -4.45 -0.04 -7.78
C ARG A 49 -5.55 -1.08 -7.61
N LEU A 50 -6.40 -0.92 -6.58
CA LEU A 50 -7.48 -1.86 -6.30
C LEU A 50 -8.61 -1.75 -7.34
N LEU A 51 -9.02 -0.52 -7.69
CA LEU A 51 -10.10 -0.29 -8.65
C LEU A 51 -9.68 -0.66 -10.08
N TRP A 52 -8.39 -0.58 -10.43
CA TRP A 52 -7.92 -1.08 -11.73
C TRP A 52 -8.26 -2.56 -11.95
N HIS A 53 -8.31 -3.37 -10.88
CA HIS A 53 -8.67 -4.78 -11.01
C HIS A 53 -10.16 -5.02 -11.28
N ASP A 54 -11.03 -4.05 -11.02
CA ASP A 54 -12.49 -4.15 -11.24
C ASP A 54 -12.85 -3.96 -12.73
N SER A 55 -12.13 -3.09 -13.44
CA SER A 55 -12.43 -2.73 -14.83
C SER A 55 -11.47 -3.31 -15.88
N ARG A 56 -10.47 -4.10 -15.50
CA ARG A 56 -9.47 -4.63 -16.44
C ARG A 56 -9.94 -5.88 -17.20
N TYR A 57 -9.37 -6.10 -18.38
CA TYR A 57 -9.49 -7.37 -19.09
C TYR A 57 -8.67 -8.49 -18.42
N SER A 58 -9.02 -9.73 -18.75
CA SER A 58 -8.20 -10.90 -18.42
C SER A 58 -6.84 -10.80 -19.12
N PRO A 59 -5.72 -11.11 -18.45
CA PRO A 59 -4.40 -11.00 -19.06
C PRO A 59 -4.23 -12.00 -20.21
N LEU A 60 -3.77 -11.52 -21.36
CA LEU A 60 -3.32 -12.39 -22.46
C LEU A 60 -1.88 -12.87 -22.23
N VAL A 61 -1.07 -12.05 -21.56
CA VAL A 61 0.33 -12.30 -21.21
C VAL A 61 0.60 -11.77 -19.79
N PRO A 62 1.70 -12.18 -19.13
CA PRO A 62 2.03 -11.69 -17.79
C PRO A 62 2.15 -10.15 -17.73
N PHE A 63 1.61 -9.52 -16.68
CA PHE A 63 1.63 -8.05 -16.51
C PHE A 63 3.02 -7.42 -16.37
N SER A 64 4.08 -8.23 -16.21
CA SER A 64 5.46 -7.76 -16.27
C SER A 64 5.91 -7.37 -17.69
N LEU A 65 5.20 -7.82 -18.72
CA LEU A 65 5.44 -7.43 -20.11
C LEU A 65 4.71 -6.12 -20.46
N PRO A 66 5.08 -5.43 -21.54
CA PRO A 66 4.45 -4.17 -21.93
C PRO A 66 2.94 -4.33 -22.20
N HIS A 67 2.14 -3.50 -21.55
CA HIS A 67 0.69 -3.37 -21.78
C HIS A 67 0.36 -1.91 -22.04
N ARG A 68 -0.64 -1.64 -22.89
CA ARG A 68 -1.06 -0.28 -23.21
C ARG A 68 -1.71 0.43 -22.02
N ASP A 69 -2.51 -0.31 -21.26
CA ASP A 69 -3.46 0.24 -20.28
C ASP A 69 -3.09 -0.12 -18.83
N LEU A 70 -1.80 -0.40 -18.57
CA LEU A 70 -1.30 -0.62 -17.21
C LEU A 70 -1.10 0.74 -16.51
N PRO A 71 -1.64 0.94 -15.30
CA PRO A 71 -1.46 2.18 -14.54
C PRO A 71 -0.07 2.30 -13.92
#